data_AF-A0A9Q0U0S5-F1
#
_entry.id   AF-A0A9Q0U0S5-F1
#
_cell.length_a   1.000
_cell.length_b   1.000
_cell.length_c   1.000
_cell.angle_alpha   90.00
_cell.angle_beta   90.00
_cell.angle_gamma   90.00
#
_symmetry.space_group_name_H-M   'P 1'
#
loop_
_entity.id
_entity.type
_entity.pdbx_description
1 polymer ?
#
loop_
_entity_poly.entity_id
_entity_poly.type
_entity_poly.pdbx_seq_one_letter_code
_entity_poly.pdbx_strand_id
1 'polypeptide(L)'
;MTRNSTENYEYSVGRDDQIWCGGEGTNGSVHSRFRPIGDGIVALNNNNHGGGGSVMQGNRATNKDSCNNSLYKTTSSDNLSFFPSELPARPRLDACSGDSRRRDSENLRGLESGDGEGRAKKLSRPGRILREIVSQTIPVMAQNIQEVAEETLESTKEYLKNLIAMPEKRDELVGLQNLLERRSDLTKETLLKCQKDQLEILVAVKMGHGSFVSGKVRLPTNELVEIFLFLRCRNLNCKNILPVDDCDCKFCSGNKGFCSSCMCPVCMNFDCASNTCSWVGCDVCSHWCHAACGIQRNLIRPGPSLKGPSGTSEMQFHCIGCNHASEMFGFVKDVFVCCAKDWGLETLIKELDCVAKIFKGSQDFKGKELNTKAEDLLSKLERNMLSSKDACNAIIQFFNCKFSDYELLLFLCN
;
A
#
# COMPACT_ATOMS: atom_id res chain seq x y z
N MET A 1 1.77 -63.25 -49.56
CA MET A 1 2.26 -62.59 -48.34
C MET A 1 3.51 -61.80 -48.71
N THR A 2 3.40 -60.50 -48.98
CA THR A 2 4.49 -59.74 -49.63
C THR A 2 4.35 -58.22 -49.49
N ARG A 3 5.43 -57.60 -48.98
CA ARG A 3 6.04 -56.31 -49.43
C ARG A 3 5.35 -54.95 -49.14
N ASN A 4 6.13 -54.12 -48.44
CA ASN A 4 6.53 -52.74 -48.76
C ASN A 4 5.55 -51.55 -48.57
N SER A 5 5.80 -50.81 -47.49
CA SER A 5 6.16 -49.37 -47.42
C SER A 5 5.66 -48.36 -48.48
N THR A 6 4.76 -47.46 -48.06
CA THR A 6 4.51 -46.05 -48.49
C THR A 6 3.52 -45.39 -47.49
N GLU A 7 3.34 -44.06 -47.35
CA GLU A 7 4.29 -42.92 -47.29
C GLU A 7 3.58 -41.65 -46.74
N ASN A 8 4.34 -40.65 -46.22
CA ASN A 8 3.98 -39.23 -45.98
C ASN A 8 2.89 -38.81 -44.94
N TYR A 9 3.25 -37.75 -44.18
CA TYR A 9 2.51 -36.49 -43.82
C TYR A 9 0.96 -36.48 -43.69
N GLU A 10 0.31 -35.72 -42.79
CA GLU A 10 0.61 -34.36 -42.29
C GLU A 10 -0.02 -34.04 -40.89
N TYR A 11 0.15 -32.81 -40.41
CA TYR A 11 -0.26 -32.23 -39.11
C TYR A 11 -1.79 -32.09 -38.86
N SER A 12 -2.26 -32.28 -37.61
CA SER A 12 -3.27 -31.42 -36.91
C SER A 12 -3.66 -31.90 -35.50
N VAL A 13 -3.87 -30.96 -34.55
CA VAL A 13 -4.46 -31.04 -33.17
C VAL A 13 -3.96 -32.14 -32.21
N GLY A 14 -3.93 -31.97 -30.87
CA GLY A 14 -4.13 -30.80 -29.98
C GLY A 14 -3.66 -31.22 -28.57
N ARG A 15 -2.79 -30.45 -27.90
CA ARG A 15 -3.08 -29.45 -26.85
C ARG A 15 -3.67 -29.99 -25.53
N ASP A 16 -2.94 -29.74 -24.43
CA ASP A 16 -3.32 -29.74 -23.01
C ASP A 16 -3.74 -31.06 -22.31
N ASP A 17 -2.75 -31.86 -21.90
CA ASP A 17 -2.84 -32.72 -20.70
C ASP A 17 -2.07 -32.07 -19.53
N GLN A 18 -2.80 -31.45 -18.59
CA GLN A 18 -2.21 -30.86 -17.39
C GLN A 18 -2.01 -31.92 -16.29
N ILE A 19 -0.78 -32.41 -16.13
CA ILE A 19 -0.42 -33.31 -15.02
C ILE A 19 -0.40 -32.52 -13.70
N TRP A 20 -1.45 -32.70 -12.90
CA TRP A 20 -1.53 -32.18 -11.53
C TRP A 20 -0.64 -33.00 -10.57
N CYS A 21 0.61 -32.58 -10.39
CA CYS A 21 1.48 -33.09 -9.33
C CYS A 21 1.08 -32.52 -7.96
N GLY A 22 0.00 -33.06 -7.37
CA GLY A 22 -0.34 -32.81 -5.97
C GLY A 22 0.67 -33.47 -5.04
N GLY A 23 1.57 -32.67 -4.47
CA GLY A 23 2.50 -33.08 -3.40
C GLY A 23 2.16 -32.35 -2.10
N GLU A 24 2.04 -33.11 -1.00
CA GLU A 24 1.73 -32.55 0.32
C GLU A 24 2.92 -31.76 0.90
N GLY A 25 2.65 -30.71 1.68
CA GLY A 25 3.67 -30.11 2.55
C GLY A 25 4.45 -28.89 2.03
N THR A 26 3.83 -28.00 1.24
CA THR A 26 4.34 -26.61 1.11
C THR A 26 3.28 -25.58 1.51
N ASN A 27 3.70 -24.55 2.25
CA ASN A 27 2.82 -23.49 2.72
C ASN A 27 2.33 -22.67 1.52
N GLY A 28 1.01 -22.59 1.33
CA GLY A 28 0.39 -22.02 0.12
C GLY A 28 0.96 -20.65 -0.26
N SER A 29 1.65 -20.59 -1.41
CA SER A 29 2.52 -19.48 -1.79
C SER A 29 1.82 -18.12 -1.71
N VAL A 30 2.47 -17.16 -1.05
CA VAL A 30 1.91 -15.84 -0.73
C VAL A 30 1.52 -15.04 -1.97
N HIS A 31 2.13 -15.37 -3.12
CA HIS A 31 1.79 -14.91 -4.47
C HIS A 31 0.29 -15.04 -4.81
N SER A 32 -0.41 -16.03 -4.25
CA SER A 32 -1.84 -16.26 -4.48
C SER A 32 -2.76 -15.20 -3.84
N ARG A 33 -2.29 -14.50 -2.79
CA ARG A 33 -3.06 -13.52 -2.01
C ARG A 33 -2.68 -12.06 -2.31
N PHE A 34 -1.50 -11.79 -2.84
CA PHE A 34 -1.16 -10.43 -3.28
C PHE A 34 -1.80 -10.12 -4.63
N ARG A 35 -2.59 -9.05 -4.69
CA ARG A 35 -3.21 -8.57 -5.95
C ARG A 35 -2.89 -7.09 -6.19
N PRO A 36 -1.62 -6.71 -6.38
CA PRO A 36 -1.24 -5.43 -6.94
C PRO A 36 -1.81 -5.35 -8.36
N ILE A 37 -2.55 -4.28 -8.67
CA ILE A 37 -3.35 -4.21 -9.89
C ILE A 37 -2.54 -3.50 -10.97
N GLY A 38 -2.01 -4.29 -11.91
CA GLY A 38 -1.38 -3.81 -13.13
C GLY A 38 -2.36 -3.11 -14.08
N ASP A 39 -1.81 -2.42 -15.09
CA ASP A 39 -2.58 -1.54 -15.98
C ASP A 39 -3.55 -2.31 -16.89
N GLY A 40 -4.81 -2.38 -16.46
CA GLY A 40 -5.92 -2.88 -17.27
C GLY A 40 -6.26 -1.93 -18.42
N ILE A 41 -5.56 -2.07 -19.56
CA ILE A 41 -6.01 -1.52 -20.83
C ILE A 41 -7.42 -2.04 -21.14
N VAL A 42 -8.26 -1.16 -21.69
CA VAL A 42 -9.72 -1.31 -21.76
C VAL A 42 -10.15 -2.61 -22.44
N ALA A 43 -10.67 -3.55 -21.65
CA ALA A 43 -11.33 -4.77 -22.13
C ALA A 43 -12.71 -4.89 -21.47
N LEU A 44 -13.74 -4.40 -22.16
CA LEU A 44 -15.12 -4.77 -21.85
C LEU A 44 -15.31 -6.23 -22.20
N ASN A 45 -15.59 -7.10 -21.23
CA ASN A 45 -16.44 -8.24 -21.53
C ASN A 45 -17.37 -8.60 -20.37
N ASN A 46 -18.65 -8.69 -20.70
CA ASN A 46 -19.68 -9.30 -19.87
C ASN A 46 -19.59 -10.82 -20.06
N ASN A 47 -19.64 -11.60 -18.99
CA ASN A 47 -20.35 -12.88 -19.02
C ASN A 47 -20.79 -13.32 -17.63
N ASN A 48 -22.05 -13.71 -17.56
CA ASN A 48 -22.71 -14.32 -16.41
C ASN A 48 -22.76 -15.86 -16.61
N HIS A 49 -23.25 -16.59 -15.59
CA HIS A 49 -23.33 -18.05 -15.45
C HIS A 49 -22.10 -18.70 -14.77
N GLY A 50 -22.28 -19.67 -13.86
CA GLY A 50 -23.56 -20.12 -13.29
C GLY A 50 -23.45 -21.38 -12.41
N GLY A 51 -24.27 -21.44 -11.35
CA GLY A 51 -24.28 -22.53 -10.35
C GLY A 51 -23.16 -22.41 -9.30
N GLY A 52 -23.34 -22.80 -8.04
CA GLY A 52 -24.50 -23.38 -7.35
C GLY A 52 -24.07 -24.58 -6.47
N GLY A 53 -24.55 -24.78 -5.24
CA GLY A 53 -25.42 -23.95 -4.40
C GLY A 53 -25.80 -24.72 -3.13
N SER A 54 -26.19 -24.03 -2.05
CA SER A 54 -26.81 -24.66 -0.88
C SER A 54 -27.60 -23.65 -0.06
N VAL A 55 -28.73 -24.10 0.49
CA VAL A 55 -29.69 -23.27 1.22
C VAL A 55 -29.91 -23.88 2.60
N MET A 56 -29.74 -23.09 3.65
CA MET A 56 -30.58 -23.19 4.85
C MET A 56 -31.02 -21.80 5.27
N GLN A 57 -32.27 -21.69 5.72
CA GLN A 57 -32.96 -20.45 6.03
C GLN A 57 -33.38 -20.51 7.51
N GLY A 58 -32.90 -19.56 8.33
CA GLY A 58 -33.23 -19.44 9.75
C GLY A 58 -33.36 -17.96 10.10
N ASN A 59 -34.46 -17.56 10.72
CA ASN A 59 -34.90 -16.16 10.72
C ASN A 59 -35.30 -15.67 12.13
N ARG A 60 -35.26 -14.34 12.30
CA ARG A 60 -35.70 -13.52 13.45
C ARG A 60 -34.77 -13.42 14.65
N ALA A 61 -34.96 -12.31 15.38
CA ALA A 61 -34.15 -11.83 16.49
C ALA A 61 -35.01 -11.52 17.73
N THR A 62 -34.38 -11.45 18.89
CA THR A 62 -34.94 -10.90 20.14
C THR A 62 -33.85 -10.23 20.96
N ASN A 63 -34.07 -8.99 21.42
CA ASN A 63 -33.23 -8.33 22.41
C ASN A 63 -33.37 -9.00 23.80
N LYS A 64 -32.31 -9.03 24.60
CA LYS A 64 -32.43 -8.90 26.06
C LYS A 64 -31.12 -8.48 26.74
N ASP A 65 -31.19 -7.43 27.55
CA ASP A 65 -30.09 -6.92 28.37
C ASP A 65 -29.99 -7.62 29.74
N SER A 66 -28.78 -7.79 30.27
CA SER A 66 -28.46 -7.74 31.71
C SER A 66 -26.95 -7.75 31.98
N CYS A 67 -26.54 -7.33 33.18
CA CYS A 67 -25.19 -6.84 33.47
C CYS A 67 -24.54 -7.48 34.70
N ASN A 68 -23.22 -7.31 34.83
CA ASN A 68 -22.39 -7.50 36.03
C ASN A 68 -22.21 -8.98 36.50
N ASN A 69 -21.17 -9.36 37.26
CA ASN A 69 -20.11 -8.56 37.89
C ASN A 69 -18.74 -9.29 37.96
N SER A 70 -17.73 -8.51 38.36
CA SER A 70 -16.37 -8.75 38.88
C SER A 70 -16.05 -10.05 39.69
N LEU A 71 -14.81 -10.37 40.16
CA LEU A 71 -13.61 -9.57 40.52
C LEU A 71 -12.35 -10.50 40.67
N TYR A 72 -11.14 -9.93 40.88
CA TYR A 72 -9.83 -10.52 41.34
C TYR A 72 -9.20 -11.70 40.54
N LYS A 73 -7.87 -11.88 40.45
CA LYS A 73 -6.71 -11.39 41.26
C LYS A 73 -5.41 -11.25 40.41
N THR A 74 -4.34 -10.65 40.96
CA THR A 74 -3.11 -10.26 40.23
C THR A 74 -1.78 -10.68 40.89
N THR A 75 -0.76 -10.96 40.05
CA THR A 75 0.71 -10.94 40.30
C THR A 75 1.39 -10.78 38.93
N SER A 76 2.02 -9.65 38.57
CA SER A 76 3.46 -9.35 38.73
C SER A 76 4.42 -10.41 38.14
N SER A 77 5.35 -10.10 37.23
CA SER A 77 5.63 -8.87 36.45
C SER A 77 6.48 -9.27 35.19
N ASP A 78 7.09 -8.44 34.33
CA ASP A 78 7.39 -6.99 34.36
C ASP A 78 7.46 -6.37 32.93
N ASN A 79 8.06 -5.17 32.80
CA ASN A 79 7.87 -4.26 31.68
C ASN A 79 9.10 -4.06 30.77
N LEU A 80 8.92 -4.14 29.44
CA LEU A 80 9.76 -3.49 28.43
C LEU A 80 8.92 -3.00 27.22
N SER A 81 8.07 -1.99 27.45
CA SER A 81 7.23 -1.39 26.41
C SER A 81 7.92 -0.21 25.70
N PHE A 82 8.47 -0.44 24.50
CA PHE A 82 9.20 0.59 23.75
C PHE A 82 8.29 1.32 22.74
N PHE A 83 7.57 2.34 23.20
CA PHE A 83 6.73 3.24 22.38
C PHE A 83 7.08 4.71 22.65
N PRO A 84 7.66 5.45 21.69
CA PRO A 84 7.78 6.91 21.79
C PRO A 84 6.41 7.55 21.54
N SER A 85 5.91 8.31 22.52
CA SER A 85 4.72 9.15 22.40
C SER A 85 5.04 10.56 22.86
N GLU A 86 5.67 11.34 21.98
CA GLU A 86 6.06 12.72 22.27
C GLU A 86 5.13 13.73 21.59
N LEU A 87 4.21 14.27 22.39
CA LEU A 87 3.49 15.51 22.10
C LEU A 87 4.19 16.64 22.88
N PRO A 88 4.65 17.73 22.22
CA PRO A 88 5.29 18.84 22.91
C PRO A 88 4.36 19.50 23.95
N ALA A 89 4.88 19.66 25.18
CA ALA A 89 4.11 20.23 26.28
C ALA A 89 3.91 21.75 26.14
N ARG A 90 2.76 22.25 26.61
CA ARG A 90 2.54 23.70 26.75
C ARG A 90 3.36 24.26 27.92
N PRO A 91 4.03 25.42 27.77
CA PRO A 91 4.46 26.22 28.90
C PRO A 91 3.26 26.65 29.76
N ARG A 92 3.46 26.74 31.09
CA ARG A 92 2.55 27.46 31.99
C ARG A 92 2.90 28.95 32.00
N LEU A 93 1.91 29.79 32.27
CA LEU A 93 2.08 31.18 32.67
C LEU A 93 1.26 31.40 33.94
N ASP A 94 1.87 32.06 34.92
CA ASP A 94 1.26 32.32 36.22
C ASP A 94 0.31 33.53 36.19
N ALA A 95 -0.59 33.60 37.17
CA ALA A 95 -1.69 34.56 37.18
C ALA A 95 -1.34 35.88 37.86
N CYS A 96 -1.75 37.00 37.25
CA CYS A 96 -1.85 38.31 37.90
C CYS A 96 -3.18 39.00 37.55
N SER A 97 -3.75 39.71 38.54
CA SER A 97 -5.07 40.37 38.51
C SER A 97 -5.05 41.74 37.81
N GLY A 98 -6.21 42.24 37.33
CA GLY A 98 -6.34 43.63 36.85
C GLY A 98 -7.60 43.98 36.03
N ASP A 99 -8.70 44.34 36.70
CA ASP A 99 -10.05 44.67 36.19
C ASP A 99 -10.19 45.70 35.02
N SER A 100 -11.29 45.54 34.28
CA SER A 100 -12.22 46.60 33.80
C SER A 100 -12.30 47.02 32.30
N ARG A 101 -13.52 46.83 31.74
CA ARG A 101 -14.27 47.64 30.74
C ARG A 101 -13.98 47.54 29.23
N ARG A 102 -15.01 47.09 28.49
CA ARG A 102 -15.49 47.43 27.10
C ARG A 102 -14.42 47.88 26.06
N ARG A 103 -14.35 47.29 24.86
CA ARG A 103 -15.42 47.35 23.84
C ARG A 103 -15.18 46.37 22.66
N ASP A 104 -16.29 45.91 22.08
CA ASP A 104 -16.59 45.32 20.76
C ASP A 104 -15.50 45.18 19.67
N SER A 105 -15.61 44.04 18.96
CA SER A 105 -15.15 43.76 17.58
C SER A 105 -13.69 43.41 17.28
N GLU A 106 -13.53 42.66 16.17
CA GLU A 106 -12.31 42.21 15.48
C GLU A 106 -11.30 41.34 16.26
N ASN A 107 -11.24 40.05 15.91
CA ASN A 107 -10.02 39.25 16.08
C ASN A 107 -9.96 38.04 15.13
N LEU A 108 -9.46 38.27 13.90
CA LEU A 108 -9.01 37.22 12.96
C LEU A 108 -7.55 37.47 12.55
N ARG A 109 -6.68 37.70 13.53
CA ARG A 109 -5.21 37.65 13.37
C ARG A 109 -4.64 36.86 14.54
N GLY A 110 -3.79 35.88 14.24
CA GLY A 110 -3.32 34.91 15.24
C GLY A 110 -2.46 33.80 14.64
N LEU A 111 -1.57 34.16 13.72
CA LEU A 111 -0.57 33.25 13.13
C LEU A 111 0.57 34.07 12.49
N GLU A 112 1.16 34.96 13.28
CA GLU A 112 2.42 35.62 12.96
C GLU A 112 3.44 35.27 14.06
N SER A 113 4.51 34.62 13.65
CA SER A 113 5.73 34.29 14.40
C SER A 113 6.85 34.23 13.37
N GLY A 114 8.09 34.56 13.75
CA GLY A 114 9.20 34.79 12.81
C GLY A 114 9.45 33.63 11.83
N ASP A 115 10.02 33.88 10.65
CA ASP A 115 10.98 34.96 10.35
C ASP A 115 10.63 35.86 9.15
N GLY A 116 11.42 36.93 8.97
CA GLY A 116 11.06 38.07 8.16
C GLY A 116 11.44 38.00 6.68
N GLU A 117 10.44 37.78 5.81
CA GLU A 117 10.36 38.54 4.55
C GLU A 117 8.91 38.89 4.18
N GLY A 118 8.57 40.17 4.27
CA GLY A 118 7.19 40.67 4.35
C GLY A 118 6.39 40.69 3.03
N ARG A 119 6.11 39.53 2.44
CA ARG A 119 5.04 39.40 1.41
C ARG A 119 4.15 38.19 1.68
N ALA A 120 2.99 38.45 2.28
CA ALA A 120 1.87 37.50 2.25
C ALA A 120 1.53 37.17 0.79
N LYS A 121 1.81 35.92 0.37
CA LYS A 121 1.61 35.46 -1.02
C LYS A 121 0.13 35.61 -1.40
N LYS A 122 -0.17 36.60 -2.24
CA LYS A 122 -1.55 36.91 -2.69
C LYS A 122 -2.11 35.72 -3.45
N LEU A 123 -2.96 34.93 -2.79
CA LEU A 123 -3.53 33.70 -3.33
C LEU A 123 -4.22 33.96 -4.68
N SER A 124 -3.97 33.04 -5.64
CA SER A 124 -4.64 33.01 -6.93
C SER A 124 -6.16 32.89 -6.76
N ARG A 125 -6.95 33.17 -7.81
CA ARG A 125 -8.41 32.94 -7.76
C ARG A 125 -8.73 31.46 -7.47
N PRO A 126 -8.10 30.46 -8.15
CA PRO A 126 -8.17 29.06 -7.76
C PRO A 126 -7.79 28.77 -6.30
N GLY A 127 -6.66 29.31 -5.81
CA GLY A 127 -6.18 29.04 -4.44
C GLY A 127 -7.06 29.62 -3.33
N ARG A 128 -7.84 30.67 -3.63
CA ARG A 128 -8.88 31.20 -2.73
C ARG A 128 -10.11 30.29 -2.71
N ILE A 129 -10.64 29.95 -3.88
CA ILE A 129 -11.81 29.06 -4.01
C ILE A 129 -11.53 27.69 -3.37
N LEU A 130 -10.33 27.11 -3.56
CA LEU A 130 -9.92 25.88 -2.89
C LEU A 130 -9.95 25.99 -1.36
N ARG A 131 -9.45 27.10 -0.81
CA ARG A 131 -9.45 27.36 0.64
C ARG A 131 -10.87 27.58 1.18
N GLU A 132 -11.73 28.24 0.40
CA GLU A 132 -13.15 28.41 0.71
C GLU A 132 -13.87 27.05 0.72
N ILE A 133 -13.69 26.20 -0.30
CA ILE A 133 -14.29 24.86 -0.37
C ILE A 133 -13.91 23.99 0.83
N VAL A 134 -12.62 24.01 1.21
CA VAL A 134 -12.11 23.26 2.34
C VAL A 134 -12.67 23.79 3.67
N SER A 135 -12.80 25.11 3.83
CA SER A 135 -13.13 25.74 5.13
C SER A 135 -14.63 25.93 5.37
N GLN A 136 -15.44 26.15 4.33
CA GLN A 136 -16.86 26.49 4.44
C GLN A 136 -17.76 25.25 4.52
N THR A 137 -18.82 25.35 5.34
CA THR A 137 -19.79 24.25 5.54
C THR A 137 -20.41 23.76 4.23
N ILE A 138 -20.83 22.50 4.19
CA ILE A 138 -21.39 21.90 2.96
C ILE A 138 -22.52 22.75 2.33
N PRO A 139 -23.54 23.25 3.07
CA PRO A 139 -24.64 24.01 2.46
C PRO A 139 -24.21 25.34 1.86
N VAL A 140 -23.32 26.08 2.54
CA VAL A 140 -22.81 27.39 2.08
C VAL A 140 -22.01 27.22 0.79
N MET A 141 -21.09 26.25 0.76
CA MET A 141 -20.27 26.05 -0.44
C MET A 141 -21.07 25.43 -1.60
N ALA A 142 -22.10 24.64 -1.33
CA ALA A 142 -22.99 24.10 -2.36
C ALA A 142 -23.78 25.19 -3.10
N GLN A 143 -24.07 26.33 -2.43
CA GLN A 143 -24.60 27.54 -3.08
C GLN A 143 -23.50 28.22 -3.91
N ASN A 144 -22.37 28.57 -3.26
CA ASN A 144 -21.26 29.27 -3.91
C ASN A 144 -20.74 28.56 -5.18
N ILE A 145 -20.69 27.22 -5.21
CA ILE A 145 -20.24 26.45 -6.39
C ILE A 145 -21.22 26.56 -7.58
N GLN A 146 -22.52 26.77 -7.35
CA GLN A 146 -23.48 27.01 -8.44
C GLN A 146 -23.27 28.38 -9.11
N GLU A 147 -22.63 29.33 -8.41
CA GLU A 147 -22.27 30.65 -8.93
C GLU A 147 -20.85 30.68 -9.55
N VAL A 148 -20.02 29.65 -9.29
CA VAL A 148 -18.66 29.53 -9.86
C VAL A 148 -18.74 28.89 -11.25
N ALA A 149 -18.39 29.67 -12.28
CA ALA A 149 -18.30 29.18 -13.65
C ALA A 149 -17.37 27.95 -13.80
N GLU A 150 -17.77 26.99 -14.63
CA GLU A 150 -17.12 25.67 -14.78
C GLU A 150 -15.61 25.74 -15.05
N GLU A 151 -15.15 26.64 -15.92
CA GLU A 151 -13.73 26.92 -16.19
C GLU A 151 -12.94 27.31 -14.92
N THR A 152 -13.59 28.04 -14.01
CA THR A 152 -13.00 28.44 -12.73
C THR A 152 -12.92 27.26 -11.75
N LEU A 153 -13.92 26.37 -11.79
CA LEU A 153 -13.93 25.15 -10.98
C LEU A 153 -12.86 24.16 -11.48
N GLU A 154 -12.70 23.98 -12.78
CA GLU A 154 -11.69 23.11 -13.38
C GLU A 154 -10.26 23.65 -13.17
N SER A 155 -10.05 24.97 -13.30
CA SER A 155 -8.76 25.58 -12.91
C SER A 155 -8.47 25.50 -11.40
N THR A 156 -9.50 25.30 -10.57
CA THR A 156 -9.35 24.98 -9.13
C THR A 156 -8.97 23.52 -8.89
N LYS A 157 -9.56 22.58 -9.65
CA LYS A 157 -9.14 21.16 -9.68
C LYS A 157 -7.69 21.01 -10.14
N GLU A 158 -7.30 21.69 -11.21
CA GLU A 158 -5.93 21.65 -11.73
C GLU A 158 -4.93 22.33 -10.77
N TYR A 159 -5.30 23.44 -10.09
CA TYR A 159 -4.48 24.03 -9.04
C TYR A 159 -4.22 23.03 -7.90
N LEU A 160 -5.26 22.35 -7.41
CA LEU A 160 -5.15 21.32 -6.38
C LEU A 160 -4.28 20.14 -6.84
N LYS A 161 -4.46 19.66 -8.07
CA LYS A 161 -3.64 18.59 -8.67
C LYS A 161 -2.15 18.95 -8.71
N ASN A 162 -1.80 20.18 -9.10
CA ASN A 162 -0.41 20.67 -9.08
C ASN A 162 0.11 20.95 -7.65
N LEU A 163 -0.77 21.25 -6.69
CA LEU A 163 -0.43 21.40 -5.28
C LEU A 163 -0.12 20.04 -4.63
N ILE A 164 -0.83 18.98 -5.02
CA ILE A 164 -0.58 17.60 -4.56
C ILE A 164 0.68 17.01 -5.22
N ALA A 165 0.95 17.32 -6.49
CA ALA A 165 2.06 16.73 -7.25
C ALA A 165 3.45 17.32 -6.92
N MET A 166 3.51 18.54 -6.35
CA MET A 166 4.77 19.24 -6.07
C MET A 166 5.23 19.04 -4.61
N PRO A 167 6.38 18.38 -4.34
CA PRO A 167 6.88 18.19 -2.98
C PRO A 167 7.07 19.50 -2.20
N GLU A 168 7.40 20.59 -2.90
CA GLU A 168 7.65 21.93 -2.35
C GLU A 168 6.36 22.62 -1.85
N LYS A 169 5.19 22.06 -2.19
CA LYS A 169 3.86 22.55 -1.75
C LYS A 169 3.22 21.66 -0.69
N ARG A 170 3.94 20.64 -0.19
CA ARG A 170 3.44 19.71 0.83
C ARG A 170 2.85 20.42 2.06
N ASP A 171 3.47 21.50 2.51
CA ASP A 171 2.99 22.26 3.67
C ASP A 171 1.71 23.06 3.38
N GLU A 172 1.48 23.46 2.12
CA GLU A 172 0.21 24.06 1.68
C GLU A 172 -0.91 22.99 1.68
N LEU A 173 -0.61 21.76 1.24
CA LEU A 173 -1.53 20.62 1.31
C LEU A 173 -1.87 20.24 2.75
N VAL A 174 -0.86 20.10 3.61
CA VAL A 174 -1.04 19.82 5.04
C VAL A 174 -1.82 20.96 5.72
N GLY A 175 -1.60 22.21 5.31
CA GLY A 175 -2.40 23.36 5.75
C GLY A 175 -3.89 23.26 5.39
N LEU A 176 -4.22 22.72 4.20
CA LEU A 176 -5.60 22.46 3.79
C LEU A 176 -6.21 21.24 4.51
N GLN A 177 -5.44 20.16 4.69
CA GLN A 177 -5.86 18.98 5.45
C GLN A 177 -6.18 19.34 6.91
N ASN A 178 -5.31 20.11 7.56
CA ASN A 178 -5.52 20.62 8.93
C ASN A 178 -6.77 21.53 9.07
N LEU A 179 -7.20 22.21 8.01
CA LEU A 179 -8.46 22.97 8.00
C LEU A 179 -9.66 22.04 7.84
N LEU A 180 -9.54 21.02 6.99
CA LEU A 180 -10.56 20.03 6.72
C LEU A 180 -10.87 19.13 7.94
N GLU A 181 -9.85 18.76 8.71
CA GLU A 181 -10.00 17.94 9.93
C GLU A 181 -10.70 18.65 11.08
N ARG A 182 -10.70 20.00 11.11
CA ARG A 182 -11.40 20.81 12.13
C ARG A 182 -12.91 20.87 11.93
N ARG A 183 -13.43 20.32 10.83
CA ARG A 183 -14.84 20.41 10.44
C ARG A 183 -15.66 19.25 11.00
N SER A 184 -16.50 19.56 11.98
CA SER A 184 -17.52 18.65 12.53
C SER A 184 -18.76 18.47 11.64
N ASP A 185 -18.95 19.28 10.59
CA ASP A 185 -20.11 19.18 9.69
C ASP A 185 -20.03 18.04 8.66
N LEU A 186 -18.94 17.26 8.65
CA LEU A 186 -18.62 16.27 7.62
C LEU A 186 -19.04 14.85 8.01
N THR A 187 -20.34 14.65 8.21
CA THR A 187 -20.97 13.35 8.48
C THR A 187 -21.34 12.61 7.19
N LYS A 188 -21.76 11.35 7.29
CA LYS A 188 -22.22 10.58 6.12
C LYS A 188 -23.45 11.23 5.46
N GLU A 189 -24.37 11.78 6.24
CA GLU A 189 -25.60 12.42 5.75
C GLU A 189 -25.37 13.76 5.06
N THR A 190 -24.36 14.53 5.48
CA THR A 190 -24.02 15.81 4.83
C THR A 190 -23.15 15.60 3.59
N LEU A 191 -22.18 14.67 3.64
CA LEU A 191 -21.34 14.30 2.50
C LEU A 191 -22.16 13.68 1.35
N LEU A 192 -23.21 12.90 1.64
CA LEU A 192 -24.15 12.39 0.62
C LEU A 192 -25.01 13.48 -0.02
N LYS A 193 -25.10 14.68 0.58
CA LYS A 193 -25.78 15.88 0.03
C LYS A 193 -24.81 16.90 -0.56
N CYS A 194 -23.51 16.59 -0.55
CA CYS A 194 -22.47 17.46 -1.07
C CYS A 194 -22.55 17.57 -2.60
N GLN A 195 -22.25 18.75 -3.14
CA GLN A 195 -22.11 18.94 -4.58
C GLN A 195 -20.93 18.07 -5.08
N LYS A 196 -21.02 17.46 -6.27
CA LYS A 196 -20.08 16.40 -6.66
C LYS A 196 -18.63 16.87 -6.77
N ASP A 197 -18.38 17.99 -7.45
CA ASP A 197 -17.04 18.56 -7.60
C ASP A 197 -16.47 19.05 -6.27
N GLN A 198 -17.33 19.56 -5.38
CA GLN A 198 -16.98 19.85 -4.00
C GLN A 198 -16.48 18.58 -3.29
N LEU A 199 -17.20 17.46 -3.41
CA LEU A 199 -16.82 16.20 -2.80
C LEU A 199 -15.53 15.63 -3.41
N GLU A 200 -15.35 15.72 -4.73
CA GLU A 200 -14.10 15.34 -5.41
C GLU A 200 -12.90 16.14 -4.89
N ILE A 201 -13.05 17.46 -4.70
CA ILE A 201 -12.03 18.35 -4.14
C ILE A 201 -11.75 18.01 -2.67
N LEU A 202 -12.78 17.81 -1.85
CA LEU A 202 -12.64 17.46 -0.43
C LEU A 202 -11.95 16.09 -0.25
N VAL A 203 -12.28 15.11 -1.10
CA VAL A 203 -11.60 13.79 -1.13
C VAL A 203 -10.15 13.94 -1.61
N ALA A 204 -9.88 14.70 -2.68
CA ALA A 204 -8.52 14.91 -3.19
C ALA A 204 -7.60 15.58 -2.15
N VAL A 205 -8.10 16.59 -1.42
CA VAL A 205 -7.38 17.22 -0.29
C VAL A 205 -7.15 16.19 0.82
N LYS A 206 -8.20 15.52 1.32
CA LYS A 206 -8.09 14.59 2.46
C LYS A 206 -7.17 13.39 2.18
N MET A 207 -7.27 12.83 0.97
CA MET A 207 -6.46 11.69 0.55
C MET A 207 -5.07 12.08 0.05
N GLY A 208 -4.81 13.38 -0.16
CA GLY A 208 -3.57 13.88 -0.76
C GLY A 208 -3.28 13.27 -2.13
N HIS A 209 -4.31 13.11 -2.97
CA HIS A 209 -4.21 12.33 -4.21
C HIS A 209 -4.98 12.96 -5.37
N GLY A 210 -4.28 13.31 -6.46
CA GLY A 210 -4.83 14.11 -7.56
C GLY A 210 -5.80 13.36 -8.49
N SER A 211 -5.93 12.03 -8.39
CA SER A 211 -6.79 11.26 -9.31
C SER A 211 -8.27 11.61 -9.19
N PHE A 212 -8.75 11.93 -7.97
CA PHE A 212 -10.16 12.24 -7.70
C PHE A 212 -10.66 13.49 -8.40
N VAL A 213 -9.77 14.43 -8.75
CA VAL A 213 -10.07 15.67 -9.48
C VAL A 213 -9.54 15.65 -10.92
N SER A 214 -9.11 14.49 -11.42
CA SER A 214 -8.48 14.38 -12.76
C SER A 214 -9.44 14.18 -13.93
N GLY A 215 -10.75 14.08 -13.68
CA GLY A 215 -11.79 13.78 -14.67
C GLY A 215 -11.78 12.36 -15.26
N LYS A 216 -10.61 11.68 -15.27
CA LYS A 216 -10.38 10.36 -15.90
C LYS A 216 -11.22 9.22 -15.31
N VAL A 217 -11.53 9.28 -14.01
CA VAL A 217 -12.29 8.23 -13.30
C VAL A 217 -13.46 8.87 -12.57
N ARG A 218 -14.68 8.60 -13.04
CA ARG A 218 -15.92 9.13 -12.45
C ARG A 218 -16.49 8.13 -11.45
N LEU A 219 -16.11 8.24 -10.18
CA LEU A 219 -16.75 7.48 -9.10
C LEU A 219 -18.19 7.94 -8.83
N PRO A 220 -19.09 7.04 -8.38
CA PRO A 220 -20.38 7.43 -7.82
C PRO A 220 -20.20 8.07 -6.43
N THR A 221 -21.17 8.89 -6.01
CA THR A 221 -21.08 9.71 -4.78
C THR A 221 -20.86 8.85 -3.53
N ASN A 222 -21.48 7.68 -3.41
CA ASN A 222 -21.30 6.80 -2.25
C ASN A 222 -19.85 6.29 -2.12
N GLU A 223 -19.19 5.90 -3.22
CA GLU A 223 -17.78 5.48 -3.20
C GLU A 223 -16.87 6.64 -2.73
N LEU A 224 -17.15 7.88 -3.17
CA LEU A 224 -16.42 9.07 -2.70
C LEU A 224 -16.64 9.33 -1.20
N VAL A 225 -17.86 9.18 -0.67
CA VAL A 225 -18.15 9.32 0.77
C VAL A 225 -17.50 8.19 1.58
N GLU A 226 -17.53 6.95 1.10
CA GLU A 226 -16.88 5.81 1.74
C GLU A 226 -15.36 5.98 1.80
N ILE A 227 -14.74 6.46 0.72
CA ILE A 227 -13.31 6.82 0.71
C ILE A 227 -13.04 7.98 1.68
N PHE A 228 -13.86 9.05 1.66
CA PHE A 228 -13.71 10.18 2.58
C PHE A 228 -13.76 9.76 4.07
N LEU A 229 -14.59 8.78 4.40
CA LEU A 229 -14.76 8.24 5.74
C LEU A 229 -13.79 7.08 6.07
N PHE A 230 -12.84 6.79 5.17
CA PHE A 230 -11.85 5.71 5.29
C PHE A 230 -12.44 4.28 5.34
N LEU A 231 -13.65 4.09 4.81
CA LEU A 231 -14.37 2.81 4.72
C LEU A 231 -14.09 2.06 3.40
N ARG A 232 -13.46 2.71 2.43
CA ARG A 232 -13.05 2.15 1.13
C ARG A 232 -11.65 2.60 0.77
N CYS A 233 -10.89 1.74 0.09
CA CYS A 233 -9.53 2.02 -0.35
C CYS A 233 -9.45 3.27 -1.25
N ARG A 234 -8.51 4.17 -0.96
CA ARG A 234 -8.23 5.36 -1.78
C ARG A 234 -7.55 5.08 -3.13
N ASN A 235 -7.09 3.84 -3.36
CA ASN A 235 -6.63 3.40 -4.68
C ASN A 235 -7.85 3.04 -5.55
N LEU A 236 -8.06 3.84 -6.60
CA LEU A 236 -9.19 3.73 -7.54
C LEU A 236 -9.26 2.39 -8.28
N ASN A 237 -8.14 1.69 -8.43
CA ASN A 237 -8.09 0.37 -9.04
C ASN A 237 -8.49 -0.71 -8.02
N CYS A 238 -8.07 -0.56 -6.76
CA CYS A 238 -8.28 -1.55 -5.71
C CYS A 238 -9.73 -1.63 -5.23
N LYS A 239 -10.36 -0.48 -4.94
CA LYS A 239 -11.77 -0.35 -4.52
C LYS A 239 -12.25 -1.15 -3.29
N ASN A 240 -11.41 -1.97 -2.65
CA ASN A 240 -11.79 -2.79 -1.50
C ASN A 240 -12.43 -1.98 -0.37
N ILE A 241 -13.44 -2.58 0.28
CA ILE A 241 -13.94 -2.12 1.59
C ILE A 241 -12.84 -2.33 2.64
N LEU A 242 -12.81 -1.46 3.65
CA LEU A 242 -11.80 -1.46 4.70
C LEU A 242 -12.41 -1.74 6.08
N PRO A 243 -11.78 -2.59 6.93
CA PRO A 243 -10.58 -3.38 6.64
C PRO A 243 -10.84 -4.46 5.58
N VAL A 244 -9.79 -4.83 4.85
CA VAL A 244 -9.86 -5.93 3.86
C VAL A 244 -10.04 -7.25 4.59
N ASP A 245 -10.88 -8.14 4.05
CA ASP A 245 -11.18 -9.47 4.59
C ASP A 245 -11.60 -9.44 6.07
N ASP A 246 -12.29 -8.37 6.48
CA ASP A 246 -12.72 -8.05 7.84
C ASP A 246 -11.59 -8.11 8.90
N CYS A 247 -10.34 -7.86 8.48
CA CYS A 247 -9.14 -8.02 9.30
C CYS A 247 -9.13 -7.12 10.56
N ASP A 248 -9.20 -7.76 11.72
CA ASP A 248 -9.33 -7.16 13.06
C ASP A 248 -7.98 -6.73 13.69
N CYS A 249 -6.86 -7.15 13.11
CA CYS A 249 -5.55 -7.07 13.74
C CYS A 249 -5.19 -5.63 14.15
N LYS A 250 -4.40 -5.48 15.23
CA LYS A 250 -4.08 -4.18 15.85
C LYS A 250 -3.53 -3.14 14.88
N PHE A 251 -2.85 -3.57 13.80
CA PHE A 251 -2.37 -2.66 12.77
C PHE A 251 -3.49 -2.16 11.87
N CYS A 252 -4.32 -3.04 11.30
CA CYS A 252 -5.45 -2.68 10.45
C CYS A 252 -6.49 -1.84 11.20
N SER A 253 -6.88 -2.25 12.41
CA SER A 253 -7.88 -1.53 13.21
C SER A 253 -7.36 -0.18 13.76
N GLY A 254 -6.04 -0.05 13.97
CA GLY A 254 -5.42 1.22 14.36
C GLY A 254 -5.25 2.23 13.22
N ASN A 255 -4.99 1.76 11.98
CA ASN A 255 -4.64 2.62 10.85
C ASN A 255 -5.82 2.83 9.89
N LYS A 256 -6.69 3.80 10.22
CA LYS A 256 -7.85 4.17 9.38
C LYS A 256 -7.43 4.45 7.93
N GLY A 257 -8.10 3.81 6.99
CA GLY A 257 -7.85 3.97 5.55
C GLY A 257 -6.73 3.09 5.00
N PHE A 258 -6.06 2.29 5.84
CA PHE A 258 -5.10 1.28 5.39
C PHE A 258 -5.78 0.16 4.60
N CYS A 259 -5.18 -0.23 3.47
CA CYS A 259 -5.62 -1.35 2.64
C CYS A 259 -4.48 -2.37 2.50
N SER A 260 -4.54 -3.49 3.22
CA SER A 260 -3.52 -4.55 3.20
C SER A 260 -3.28 -5.15 1.81
N SER A 261 -4.26 -5.07 0.89
CA SER A 261 -4.12 -5.58 -0.49
C SER A 261 -3.16 -4.78 -1.37
N CYS A 262 -2.95 -3.49 -1.10
CA CYS A 262 -2.19 -2.62 -2.01
C CYS A 262 -1.43 -1.45 -1.36
N MET A 263 -1.53 -1.22 -0.06
CA MET A 263 -0.85 -0.11 0.64
C MET A 263 0.27 -0.63 1.52
N CYS A 264 1.43 0.03 1.45
CA CYS A 264 2.58 -0.28 2.30
C CYS A 264 2.37 0.28 3.71
N PRO A 265 2.46 -0.53 4.79
CA PRO A 265 2.19 -0.10 6.16
C PRO A 265 3.24 0.87 6.73
N VAL A 266 4.36 1.07 6.05
CA VAL A 266 5.45 1.98 6.47
C VAL A 266 5.26 3.42 5.99
N CYS A 267 4.74 3.60 4.77
CA CYS A 267 4.55 4.92 4.15
C CYS A 267 3.10 5.23 3.80
N MET A 268 2.17 4.31 4.05
CA MET A 268 0.73 4.39 3.76
C MET A 268 0.37 4.62 2.29
N ASN A 269 1.34 4.54 1.38
CA ASN A 269 1.15 4.72 -0.07
C ASN A 269 1.05 3.37 -0.80
N PHE A 270 0.57 3.44 -2.03
CA PHE A 270 0.37 2.34 -2.96
C PHE A 270 1.01 2.70 -4.31
N ASP A 271 1.33 1.70 -5.12
CA ASP A 271 1.73 1.84 -6.52
C ASP A 271 1.03 0.76 -7.37
N CYS A 272 1.46 0.58 -8.62
CA CYS A 272 0.99 -0.48 -9.52
C CYS A 272 2.03 -1.60 -9.74
N ALA A 273 3.10 -1.65 -8.93
CA ALA A 273 4.16 -2.63 -9.09
C ALA A 273 3.65 -4.02 -8.71
N SER A 274 3.61 -4.90 -9.70
CA SER A 274 3.04 -6.24 -9.62
C SER A 274 4.05 -7.25 -10.13
N ASN A 275 4.06 -8.45 -9.53
CA ASN A 275 4.98 -9.53 -9.92
C ASN A 275 6.47 -9.11 -9.84
N THR A 276 6.86 -8.48 -8.73
CA THR A 276 8.18 -7.87 -8.47
C THR A 276 8.67 -8.12 -7.04
N CYS A 277 9.98 -8.03 -6.81
CA CYS A 277 10.62 -8.02 -5.49
C CYS A 277 10.55 -6.63 -4.82
N SER A 278 10.24 -5.59 -5.59
CA SER A 278 9.94 -4.23 -5.10
C SER A 278 8.86 -4.17 -4.00
N TRP A 279 8.02 -5.20 -3.87
CA TRP A 279 7.18 -5.46 -2.69
C TRP A 279 7.60 -6.76 -1.99
N VAL A 280 7.59 -6.75 -0.66
CA VAL A 280 7.85 -7.93 0.19
C VAL A 280 6.64 -8.21 1.08
N GLY A 281 6.30 -9.47 1.27
CA GLY A 281 5.09 -9.90 1.97
C GLY A 281 5.37 -10.72 3.22
N CYS A 282 4.51 -10.57 4.23
CA CYS A 282 4.45 -11.53 5.33
C CYS A 282 3.61 -12.75 4.93
N ASP A 283 4.20 -13.93 4.98
CA ASP A 283 3.55 -15.22 4.65
C ASP A 283 2.41 -15.61 5.61
N VAL A 284 2.53 -15.26 6.90
CA VAL A 284 1.48 -15.47 7.91
C VAL A 284 0.27 -14.55 7.69
N CYS A 285 0.48 -13.22 7.70
CA CYS A 285 -0.63 -12.25 7.78
C CYS A 285 -0.90 -11.45 6.51
N SER A 286 -0.18 -11.72 5.41
CA SER A 286 -0.34 -11.06 4.11
C SER A 286 -0.29 -9.53 4.14
N HIS A 287 0.44 -8.93 5.09
CA HIS A 287 0.84 -7.52 5.01
C HIS A 287 2.01 -7.37 4.05
N TRP A 288 1.86 -6.49 3.05
CA TRP A 288 2.87 -6.22 2.03
C TRP A 288 3.50 -4.84 2.21
N CYS A 289 4.80 -4.73 2.02
CA CYS A 289 5.59 -3.52 2.21
C CYS A 289 6.52 -3.29 1.01
N HIS A 290 6.68 -2.04 0.54
CA HIS A 290 7.73 -1.76 -0.45
C HIS A 290 9.11 -2.16 0.13
N ALA A 291 9.95 -2.86 -0.63
CA ALA A 291 11.26 -3.32 -0.19
C ALA A 291 12.13 -2.15 0.32
N ALA A 292 12.13 -1.03 -0.40
CA ALA A 292 12.84 0.19 0.00
C ALA A 292 12.37 0.74 1.36
N CYS A 293 11.07 0.70 1.64
CA CYS A 293 10.51 1.09 2.94
C CYS A 293 10.90 0.10 4.05
N GLY A 294 10.94 -1.20 3.73
CA GLY A 294 11.39 -2.26 4.63
C GLY A 294 12.86 -2.11 5.03
N ILE A 295 13.74 -1.83 4.06
CA ILE A 295 15.17 -1.54 4.28
C ILE A 295 15.33 -0.27 5.10
N GLN A 296 14.68 0.84 4.73
CA GLN A 296 14.79 2.13 5.43
C GLN A 296 14.35 2.06 6.91
N ARG A 297 13.39 1.18 7.24
CA ARG A 297 12.93 0.94 8.62
C ARG A 297 13.65 -0.20 9.35
N ASN A 298 14.69 -0.81 8.76
CA ASN A 298 15.38 -1.99 9.30
C ASN A 298 14.43 -3.17 9.59
N LEU A 299 13.38 -3.33 8.78
CA LEU A 299 12.48 -4.47 8.79
C LEU A 299 13.03 -5.63 7.94
N ILE A 300 13.72 -5.31 6.85
CA ILE A 300 14.51 -6.28 6.07
C ILE A 300 15.93 -6.29 6.64
N ARG A 301 16.32 -7.39 7.28
CA ARG A 301 17.59 -7.55 7.99
C ARG A 301 17.97 -9.02 8.20
N PRO A 302 19.24 -9.35 8.48
CA PRO A 302 19.62 -10.68 8.96
C PRO A 302 18.93 -11.02 10.28
N GLY A 303 18.46 -12.26 10.43
CA GLY A 303 17.97 -12.85 11.67
C GLY A 303 18.42 -14.31 11.81
N PRO A 304 18.11 -15.01 12.92
CA PRO A 304 18.39 -16.44 13.09
C PRO A 304 17.55 -17.26 12.10
N SER A 305 18.14 -18.26 11.44
CA SER A 305 17.41 -19.03 10.43
C SER A 305 16.22 -19.79 11.03
N LEU A 306 15.07 -19.74 10.36
CA LEU A 306 13.83 -20.42 10.80
C LEU A 306 13.83 -21.92 10.50
N LYS A 307 14.71 -22.38 9.61
CA LYS A 307 14.78 -23.77 9.12
C LYS A 307 16.19 -24.36 9.07
N GLY A 308 17.24 -23.52 9.17
CA GLY A 308 18.63 -23.93 9.14
C GLY A 308 19.16 -24.45 10.48
N PRO A 309 20.39 -25.00 10.51
CA PRO A 309 21.06 -25.42 11.74
C PRO A 309 21.19 -24.28 12.77
N SER A 310 21.16 -24.63 14.06
CA SER A 310 21.26 -23.65 15.14
C SER A 310 22.53 -22.79 15.03
N GLY A 311 22.36 -21.47 15.14
CA GLY A 311 23.44 -20.50 14.96
C GLY A 311 23.64 -20.01 13.52
N THR A 312 22.94 -20.58 12.53
CA THR A 312 22.87 -19.98 11.19
C THR A 312 21.96 -18.75 11.16
N SER A 313 22.21 -17.86 10.20
CA SER A 313 21.43 -16.66 9.95
C SER A 313 20.89 -16.67 8.51
N GLU A 314 19.84 -15.90 8.24
CA GLU A 314 19.31 -15.66 6.89
C GLU A 314 18.71 -14.24 6.81
N MET A 315 18.50 -13.74 5.59
CA MET A 315 17.83 -12.45 5.38
C MET A 315 16.31 -12.58 5.59
N GLN A 316 15.71 -11.73 6.42
CA GLN A 316 14.31 -11.85 6.85
C GLN A 316 13.58 -10.50 6.81
N PHE A 317 12.33 -10.52 6.33
CA PHE A 317 11.39 -9.41 6.46
C PHE A 317 10.58 -9.55 7.75
N HIS A 318 10.71 -8.57 8.65
CA HIS A 318 9.99 -8.49 9.90
C HIS A 318 8.69 -7.69 9.70
N CYS A 319 7.54 -8.35 9.83
CA CYS A 319 6.25 -7.73 9.59
C CYS A 319 5.88 -6.73 10.70
N ILE A 320 5.68 -5.45 10.35
CA ILE A 320 5.22 -4.41 11.30
C ILE A 320 3.83 -4.70 11.92
N GLY A 321 3.01 -5.54 11.28
CA GLY A 321 1.66 -5.87 11.76
C GLY A 321 1.60 -6.98 12.81
N CYS A 322 2.43 -8.02 12.70
CA CYS A 322 2.40 -9.19 13.58
C CYS A 322 3.76 -9.58 14.19
N ASN A 323 4.84 -8.85 13.86
CA ASN A 323 6.23 -9.13 14.22
C ASN A 323 6.76 -10.53 13.80
N HIS A 324 6.07 -11.23 12.90
CA HIS A 324 6.60 -12.44 12.28
C HIS A 324 7.77 -12.10 11.35
N ALA A 325 8.79 -12.95 11.34
CA ALA A 325 9.91 -12.88 10.40
C ALA A 325 9.64 -13.85 9.24
N SER A 326 9.57 -13.34 8.02
CA SER A 326 9.39 -14.13 6.80
C SER A 326 10.73 -14.21 6.04
N GLU A 327 11.07 -15.39 5.51
CA GLU A 327 12.36 -15.68 4.85
C GLU A 327 12.41 -15.04 3.44
N MET A 328 13.52 -14.36 3.11
CA MET A 328 13.59 -13.51 1.90
C MET A 328 14.13 -14.19 0.64
N PHE A 329 15.01 -15.19 0.74
CA PHE A 329 15.62 -15.82 -0.44
C PHE A 329 14.61 -16.69 -1.17
N GLY A 330 13.83 -17.50 -0.46
CA GLY A 330 12.74 -18.29 -1.04
C GLY A 330 11.72 -17.39 -1.74
N PHE A 331 11.31 -16.31 -1.07
CA PHE A 331 10.43 -15.29 -1.66
C PHE A 331 10.98 -14.72 -2.98
N VAL A 332 12.24 -14.25 -2.99
CA VAL A 332 12.86 -13.68 -4.20
C VAL A 332 13.10 -14.74 -5.28
N LYS A 333 13.46 -15.97 -4.92
CA LYS A 333 13.58 -17.11 -5.85
C LYS A 333 12.25 -17.34 -6.57
N ASP A 334 11.15 -17.44 -5.82
CA ASP A 334 9.83 -17.71 -6.38
C ASP A 334 9.41 -16.59 -7.35
N VAL A 335 9.56 -15.31 -6.95
CA VAL A 335 9.27 -14.15 -7.82
C VAL A 335 10.07 -14.23 -9.13
N PHE A 336 11.38 -14.50 -9.08
CA PHE A 336 12.20 -14.58 -10.30
C PHE A 336 11.86 -15.81 -11.17
N VAL A 337 11.60 -16.98 -10.57
CA VAL A 337 11.26 -18.21 -11.30
C VAL A 337 9.88 -18.12 -11.98
N CYS A 338 8.91 -17.49 -11.30
CA CYS A 338 7.56 -17.30 -11.81
C CYS A 338 7.44 -16.14 -12.81
N CYS A 339 8.09 -14.99 -12.55
CA CYS A 339 7.73 -13.73 -13.20
C CYS A 339 8.82 -13.14 -14.11
N ALA A 340 10.11 -13.41 -13.88
CA ALA A 340 11.19 -12.69 -14.57
C ALA A 340 11.29 -12.94 -16.08
N LYS A 341 10.59 -13.95 -16.60
CA LYS A 341 10.51 -14.27 -18.05
C LYS A 341 9.70 -13.22 -18.83
N ASP A 342 8.73 -12.59 -18.18
CA ASP A 342 7.82 -11.61 -18.79
C ASP A 342 8.29 -10.15 -18.55
N TRP A 343 9.39 -9.97 -17.82
CA TRP A 343 9.96 -8.66 -17.54
C TRP A 343 10.76 -8.10 -18.72
N GLY A 344 10.48 -6.85 -19.09
CA GLY A 344 11.35 -6.06 -19.96
C GLY A 344 12.66 -5.66 -19.27
N LEU A 345 13.64 -5.20 -20.07
CA LEU A 345 14.99 -4.83 -19.61
C LEU A 345 14.97 -3.88 -18.40
N GLU A 346 14.15 -2.83 -18.44
CA GLU A 346 14.02 -1.88 -17.32
C GLU A 346 13.54 -2.55 -16.02
N THR A 347 12.56 -3.45 -16.11
CA THR A 347 12.03 -4.16 -14.93
C THR A 347 13.09 -5.10 -14.39
N LEU A 348 13.77 -5.87 -15.24
CA LEU A 348 14.85 -6.75 -14.80
C LEU A 348 16.00 -5.97 -14.12
N ILE A 349 16.38 -4.80 -14.63
CA ILE A 349 17.36 -3.91 -14.00
C ILE A 349 16.87 -3.45 -12.61
N LYS A 350 15.64 -2.93 -12.52
CA LYS A 350 15.04 -2.44 -11.26
C LYS A 350 14.94 -3.54 -10.21
N GLU A 351 14.55 -4.75 -10.59
CA GLU A 351 14.40 -5.87 -9.67
C GLU A 351 15.73 -6.52 -9.28
N LEU A 352 16.74 -6.55 -10.15
CA LEU A 352 18.11 -6.95 -9.76
C LEU A 352 18.73 -5.95 -8.78
N ASP A 353 18.57 -4.64 -9.00
CA ASP A 353 18.96 -3.58 -8.05
C ASP A 353 18.21 -3.70 -6.71
N CYS A 354 16.91 -4.01 -6.75
CA CYS A 354 16.11 -4.26 -5.56
C CYS A 354 16.64 -5.46 -4.75
N VAL A 355 16.92 -6.59 -5.41
CA VAL A 355 17.52 -7.78 -4.79
C VAL A 355 18.91 -7.49 -4.24
N ALA A 356 19.77 -6.79 -4.99
CA ALA A 356 21.09 -6.39 -4.51
C ALA A 356 20.98 -5.59 -3.20
N LYS A 357 20.03 -4.65 -3.12
CA LYS A 357 19.75 -3.84 -1.92
C LYS A 357 19.16 -4.65 -0.76
N ILE A 358 18.24 -5.58 -1.00
CA ILE A 358 17.68 -6.49 0.01
C ILE A 358 18.80 -7.33 0.65
N PHE A 359 19.67 -7.93 -0.16
CA PHE A 359 20.68 -8.88 0.32
C PHE A 359 22.02 -8.24 0.70
N LYS A 360 22.21 -6.92 0.54
CA LYS A 360 23.45 -6.21 0.87
C LYS A 360 23.94 -6.39 2.32
N GLY A 361 23.02 -6.62 3.26
CA GLY A 361 23.33 -6.84 4.67
C GLY A 361 23.56 -8.31 5.07
N SER A 362 23.43 -9.27 4.14
CA SER A 362 23.43 -10.71 4.44
C SER A 362 24.71 -11.16 5.12
N GLN A 363 24.60 -12.11 6.06
CA GLN A 363 25.75 -12.69 6.76
C GLN A 363 26.04 -14.13 6.37
N ASP A 364 25.03 -14.84 5.89
CA ASP A 364 25.11 -16.18 5.34
C ASP A 364 25.65 -16.21 3.90
N PHE A 365 26.13 -17.38 3.50
CA PHE A 365 26.69 -17.62 2.16
C PHE A 365 25.65 -17.43 1.05
N LYS A 366 24.42 -17.88 1.27
CA LYS A 366 23.32 -17.93 0.29
C LYS A 366 22.86 -16.51 -0.10
N GLY A 367 22.67 -15.63 0.87
CA GLY A 367 22.37 -14.21 0.66
C GLY A 367 23.56 -13.41 0.09
N LYS A 368 24.80 -13.67 0.54
CA LYS A 368 26.01 -13.03 -0.01
C LYS A 368 26.24 -13.36 -1.49
N GLU A 369 26.09 -14.63 -1.87
CA GLU A 369 26.14 -15.07 -3.26
C GLU A 369 25.05 -14.42 -4.11
N LEU A 370 23.82 -14.27 -3.59
CA LEU A 370 22.72 -13.64 -4.32
C LEU A 370 22.94 -12.14 -4.52
N ASN A 371 23.39 -11.40 -3.50
CA ASN A 371 23.78 -9.99 -3.64
C ASN A 371 24.88 -9.84 -4.71
N THR A 372 25.96 -10.62 -4.59
CA THR A 372 27.09 -10.62 -5.56
C THR A 372 26.60 -10.95 -6.97
N LYS A 373 25.70 -11.92 -7.12
CA LYS A 373 25.18 -12.34 -8.43
C LYS A 373 24.24 -11.30 -9.05
N ALA A 374 23.44 -10.62 -8.24
CA ALA A 374 22.59 -9.52 -8.69
C ALA A 374 23.42 -8.32 -9.15
N GLU A 375 24.45 -7.93 -8.40
CA GLU A 375 25.37 -6.83 -8.75
C GLU A 375 26.19 -7.14 -10.02
N ASP A 376 26.64 -8.38 -10.20
CA ASP A 376 27.30 -8.87 -11.44
C ASP A 376 26.41 -8.71 -12.68
N LEU A 377 25.15 -9.16 -12.58
CA LEU A 377 24.21 -9.13 -13.70
C LEU A 377 23.73 -7.71 -14.01
N LEU A 378 23.40 -6.92 -12.98
CA LEU A 378 23.04 -5.50 -13.10
C LEU A 378 24.14 -4.74 -13.85
N SER A 379 25.38 -4.83 -13.36
CA SER A 379 26.52 -4.15 -13.97
C SER A 379 26.78 -4.60 -15.41
N LYS A 380 26.49 -5.86 -15.76
CA LYS A 380 26.63 -6.38 -17.14
C LYS A 380 25.50 -5.91 -18.06
N LEU A 381 24.28 -5.75 -17.57
CA LEU A 381 23.15 -5.19 -18.31
C LEU A 381 23.38 -3.69 -18.59
N GLU A 382 23.76 -2.91 -17.58
CA GLU A 382 24.08 -1.47 -17.73
C GLU A 382 25.22 -1.22 -18.73
N ARG A 383 26.21 -2.12 -18.75
CA ARG A 383 27.33 -2.09 -19.72
C ARG A 383 27.00 -2.75 -21.07
N ASN A 384 25.76 -3.17 -21.32
CA ASN A 384 25.30 -3.86 -22.54
C ASN A 384 26.13 -5.12 -22.90
N MET A 385 26.70 -5.80 -21.91
CA MET A 385 27.53 -7.01 -22.07
C MET A 385 26.75 -8.33 -21.98
N LEU A 386 25.47 -8.28 -21.61
CA LEU A 386 24.52 -9.40 -21.64
C LEU A 386 23.17 -8.91 -22.17
N SER A 387 22.39 -9.79 -22.80
CA SER A 387 20.99 -9.49 -23.08
C SER A 387 20.13 -9.65 -21.81
N SER A 388 18.97 -8.99 -21.78
CA SER A 388 17.96 -9.16 -20.72
C SER A 388 17.58 -10.64 -20.54
N LYS A 389 17.46 -11.38 -21.65
CA LYS A 389 17.09 -12.80 -21.65
C LYS A 389 18.19 -13.66 -21.03
N ASP A 390 19.46 -13.38 -21.32
CA ASP A 390 20.59 -14.15 -20.80
C ASP A 390 20.83 -13.86 -19.32
N ALA A 391 20.67 -12.60 -18.89
CA ALA A 391 20.72 -12.25 -17.47
C ALA A 391 19.57 -12.90 -16.67
N CYS A 392 18.35 -12.87 -17.21
CA CYS A 392 17.18 -13.56 -16.63
C CYS A 392 17.41 -15.08 -16.53
N ASN A 393 17.88 -15.72 -17.60
CA ASN A 393 18.25 -17.15 -17.57
C ASN A 393 19.34 -17.43 -16.51
N ALA A 394 20.38 -16.59 -16.42
CA ALA A 394 21.50 -16.78 -15.51
C ALA A 394 21.12 -16.64 -14.02
N ILE A 395 20.16 -15.77 -13.67
CA ILE A 395 19.66 -15.68 -12.28
C ILE A 395 18.68 -16.81 -11.95
N ILE A 396 17.82 -17.23 -12.89
CA ILE A 396 16.94 -18.41 -12.71
C ILE A 396 17.77 -19.69 -12.56
N GLN A 397 18.84 -19.86 -13.36
CA GLN A 397 19.79 -20.98 -13.21
C GLN A 397 20.54 -20.94 -11.87
N PHE A 398 20.93 -19.75 -11.39
CA PHE A 398 21.52 -19.60 -10.06
C PHE A 398 20.56 -20.11 -8.96
N PHE A 399 19.28 -19.74 -9.01
CA PHE A 399 18.27 -20.22 -8.05
C PHE A 399 17.96 -21.72 -8.12
N ASN A 400 18.16 -22.34 -9.29
CA ASN A 400 17.79 -23.74 -9.52
C ASN A 400 18.95 -24.71 -9.35
N CYS A 401 20.19 -24.33 -9.69
CA CYS A 401 21.35 -25.22 -9.65
C CYS A 401 22.26 -25.00 -8.43
N LYS A 402 22.47 -23.77 -7.95
CA LYS A 402 23.44 -23.52 -6.85
C LYS A 402 22.96 -23.95 -5.47
N PHE A 403 21.69 -24.30 -5.28
CA PHE A 403 21.11 -24.52 -3.94
C PHE A 403 20.34 -25.85 -3.78
N SER A 404 20.00 -26.54 -4.88
CA SER A 404 19.53 -27.93 -4.84
C SER A 404 20.58 -28.87 -4.26
N ASP A 405 21.83 -28.71 -4.70
CA ASP A 405 22.95 -29.59 -4.31
C ASP A 405 23.36 -29.37 -2.84
N TYR A 406 23.15 -28.16 -2.30
CA TYR A 406 23.44 -27.85 -0.90
C TYR A 406 22.40 -28.41 0.07
N GLU A 407 21.11 -28.46 -0.31
CA GLU A 407 20.08 -29.13 0.50
C GLU A 407 20.31 -30.65 0.51
N LEU A 408 20.73 -31.24 -0.62
CA LEU A 408 21.19 -32.63 -0.69
C LEU A 408 22.43 -32.91 0.17
N LEU A 409 23.45 -32.04 0.11
CA LEU A 409 24.67 -32.20 0.92
C LEU A 409 24.41 -32.06 2.43
N LEU A 410 23.46 -31.20 2.84
CA LEU A 410 23.04 -31.09 4.25
C LEU A 410 22.24 -32.31 4.72
N PHE A 411 21.48 -32.97 3.84
CA PHE A 411 20.79 -34.24 4.12
C PHE A 411 21.72 -35.46 4.19
N LEU A 412 22.91 -35.38 3.57
CA LEU A 412 23.92 -36.45 3.58
C LEU A 412 24.97 -36.31 4.69
N CYS A 413 24.86 -35.28 5.54
CA CYS A 413 25.85 -34.96 6.59
C CYS A 413 25.24 -34.91 8.02
N ASN A 414 24.07 -35.51 8.24
CA ASN A 414 23.44 -35.72 9.56
C ASN A 414 23.09 -37.20 9.76
#